data_AF-A0A4Z1G7C4-F1
#
_entry.id   AF-A0A4Z1G7C4-F1
#
_cell.length_a   1.000
_cell.length_b   1.000
_cell.length_c   1.000
_cell.angle_alpha   90.00
_cell.angle_beta   90.00
_cell.angle_gamma   90.00
#
_symmetry.space_group_name_H-M   'P 1'
#
loop_
_entity.id
_entity.type
_entity.pdbx_description
1 polymer ?
#
loop_
_entity_poly.entity_id
_entity_poly.type
_entity_poly.pdbx_seq_one_letter_code
_entity_poly.pdbx_strand_id
1 'polypeptide(L)'
;MLGGISRTKFAPAAKSCPFIFTRSTGVKSDAVPRKCFHVAARNLSSKPKVPLISTRQFRSNASGRAAVTDLPMFHDGPVPAPYELPNTAKVPGLPVYDASLTDRAAYWQKIPRWANVTEAQFLKYKFHTIHTISTIMQLEVFMLEVLPPVLRRHPDFPGIVTREDFIEDVKEGIKLAPMSIRLPPHVLSIIDWENPFEDPIRRQFIPMKSTTSTCPLYCRFCTRSWSIGPDMQNVKKTTFKPQRKRWEDIFTYIEDTPQLQDIVVSGGDCYILTADNLRLIGERLISIPHIKRFRFATKGLAVSPARILDDSDGWAAEMIRLSALAKKAGKSMAIHTHFNHPKEMTWVSKMALQKLHENNVTVRNQTVLLKGVNDDVATMSSLIKTVADNNVIPYYVYQADMVQYVEDLRTPLSTILQLERHIRGSIGGFVTPNFVVDLPGGGGKRLAASYDTYDPITGRSTFTAPAVTGKNKENRVYEYWDPLHSLPKSTSSS
;
A
#
# COMPACT_ATOMS: atom_id res chain seq x y z
N MET A 1 -43.91 -37.96 -41.00
CA MET A 1 -44.12 -36.73 -41.79
C MET A 1 -42.76 -36.05 -41.92
N LEU A 2 -41.99 -36.43 -42.96
CA LEU A 2 -41.65 -35.62 -44.16
C LEU A 2 -40.85 -34.35 -43.79
N GLY A 3 -39.62 -34.07 -44.22
CA GLY A 3 -38.66 -34.66 -45.17
C GLY A 3 -37.40 -33.74 -45.23
N GLY A 4 -36.16 -34.24 -45.29
CA GLY A 4 -35.27 -34.27 -46.49
C GLY A 4 -33.96 -33.50 -46.18
N ILE A 5 -32.75 -34.11 -46.04
CA ILE A 5 -31.77 -34.67 -47.01
C ILE A 5 -31.38 -33.65 -48.10
N SER A 6 -30.14 -33.13 -48.23
CA SER A 6 -28.93 -33.73 -48.84
C SER A 6 -27.74 -32.73 -48.72
N ARG A 7 -26.56 -33.04 -48.14
CA ARG A 7 -25.33 -33.73 -48.65
C ARG A 7 -24.37 -32.93 -49.58
N THR A 8 -23.21 -32.57 -49.00
CA THR A 8 -21.79 -32.75 -49.46
C THR A 8 -21.27 -32.24 -50.82
N LYS A 9 -20.05 -31.65 -50.80
CA LYS A 9 -18.85 -32.19 -51.48
C LYS A 9 -17.51 -31.56 -51.02
N PHE A 10 -16.46 -32.38 -51.16
CA PHE A 10 -15.06 -32.29 -50.68
C PHE A 10 -14.10 -31.53 -51.63
N ALA A 11 -13.02 -30.98 -51.01
CA ALA A 11 -11.58 -30.82 -51.34
C ALA A 11 -11.03 -30.92 -52.80
N PRO A 12 -9.83 -30.37 -53.08
CA PRO A 12 -8.59 -31.18 -52.89
C PRO A 12 -7.32 -30.42 -52.43
N ALA A 13 -6.24 -31.19 -52.28
CA ALA A 13 -4.98 -30.96 -51.56
C ALA A 13 -3.76 -30.57 -52.43
N ALA A 14 -2.65 -30.17 -51.78
CA ALA A 14 -1.24 -30.38 -52.20
C ALA A 14 -0.32 -30.17 -50.96
N LYS A 15 0.41 -31.19 -50.43
CA LYS A 15 1.81 -31.63 -50.75
C LYS A 15 2.84 -30.48 -50.57
N SER A 16 3.98 -30.55 -49.84
CA SER A 16 4.88 -31.64 -49.42
C SER A 16 5.99 -31.16 -48.42
N CYS A 17 6.48 -32.08 -47.57
CA CYS A 17 7.71 -32.22 -46.72
C CYS A 17 9.05 -31.50 -47.10
N PRO A 18 10.21 -31.61 -46.35
CA PRO A 18 10.54 -32.27 -45.05
C PRO A 18 11.54 -31.54 -44.09
N PHE A 19 11.89 -32.21 -42.98
CA PHE A 19 13.10 -32.09 -42.11
C PHE A 19 14.46 -31.96 -42.85
N ILE A 20 15.50 -31.37 -42.20
CA ILE A 20 16.87 -31.91 -41.97
C ILE A 20 17.85 -30.82 -41.42
N PHE A 21 18.67 -31.21 -40.43
CA PHE A 21 19.89 -30.55 -39.93
C PHE A 21 21.01 -30.52 -41.00
N THR A 22 21.75 -29.40 -41.17
CA THR A 22 23.18 -29.45 -41.57
C THR A 22 23.96 -28.17 -41.23
N ARG A 23 25.20 -28.39 -40.81
CA ARG A 23 26.30 -27.44 -40.52
C ARG A 23 26.97 -26.89 -41.78
N SER A 24 27.71 -25.78 -41.56
CA SER A 24 28.89 -25.28 -42.31
C SER A 24 28.58 -24.68 -43.69
N THR A 25 29.22 -23.63 -44.20
CA THR A 25 30.57 -23.05 -44.08
C THR A 25 30.41 -21.52 -44.28
N GLY A 26 31.18 -20.61 -43.67
CA GLY A 26 32.60 -20.42 -43.88
C GLY A 26 32.85 -19.27 -44.86
N VAL A 27 32.97 -18.04 -44.35
CA VAL A 27 33.78 -16.99 -44.98
C VAL A 27 34.68 -16.39 -43.89
N LYS A 28 35.95 -16.77 -43.95
CA LYS A 28 37.11 -16.04 -43.40
C LYS A 28 37.24 -14.75 -44.22
N SER A 29 37.71 -13.62 -43.70
CA SER A 29 39.09 -13.37 -43.23
C SER A 29 39.13 -11.89 -42.77
N ASP A 30 40.04 -11.32 -41.98
CA ASP A 30 41.39 -11.66 -41.57
C ASP A 30 41.80 -10.90 -40.28
N ALA A 31 42.76 -11.50 -39.56
CA ALA A 31 43.82 -10.94 -38.69
C ALA A 31 43.44 -10.03 -37.48
N VAL A 32 43.57 -10.40 -36.18
CA VAL A 32 44.73 -10.91 -35.35
C VAL A 32 45.88 -9.87 -35.27
N PRO A 33 46.59 -9.61 -34.12
CA PRO A 33 46.74 -10.44 -32.90
C PRO A 33 46.63 -9.77 -31.50
N ARG A 34 46.23 -10.65 -30.57
CA ARG A 34 46.79 -10.98 -29.22
C ARG A 34 47.79 -10.03 -28.53
N LYS A 35 47.59 -9.85 -27.21
CA LYS A 35 48.54 -10.29 -26.16
C LYS A 35 47.86 -10.44 -24.78
N CYS A 36 48.06 -11.61 -24.17
CA CYS A 36 47.77 -11.94 -22.76
C CYS A 36 48.74 -11.21 -21.81
N PHE A 37 48.37 -11.05 -20.54
CA PHE A 37 49.13 -11.58 -19.39
C PHE A 37 48.31 -11.50 -18.08
N HIS A 38 48.47 -12.52 -17.25
CA HIS A 38 47.97 -12.70 -15.88
C HIS A 38 48.64 -11.74 -14.87
N VAL A 39 48.01 -11.51 -13.71
CA VAL A 39 48.46 -11.91 -12.34
C VAL A 39 47.53 -11.32 -11.27
N ALA A 40 47.32 -12.09 -10.20
CA ALA A 40 46.50 -11.83 -9.02
C ALA A 40 47.21 -11.00 -7.93
N ALA A 41 46.46 -10.28 -7.07
CA ALA A 41 46.55 -10.29 -5.59
C ALA A 41 45.85 -9.07 -4.93
N ARG A 42 45.43 -9.30 -3.68
CA ARG A 42 44.64 -8.48 -2.73
C ARG A 42 45.26 -7.13 -2.33
N ASN A 43 44.46 -6.07 -2.16
CA ASN A 43 44.04 -5.53 -0.84
C ASN A 43 43.42 -4.11 -0.94
N LEU A 44 42.32 -3.95 -0.20
CA LEU A 44 41.83 -2.82 0.61
C LEU A 44 41.93 -1.35 0.11
N SER A 45 40.83 -0.64 0.44
CA SER A 45 40.63 0.81 0.45
C SER A 45 40.20 1.46 -0.88
N SER A 46 38.91 1.80 -0.97
CA SER A 46 38.47 3.18 -1.19
C SER A 46 36.93 3.26 -1.23
N LYS A 47 36.42 4.33 -0.64
CA LYS A 47 35.00 4.69 -0.44
C LYS A 47 34.14 4.50 -1.71
N PRO A 48 32.89 4.02 -1.63
CA PRO A 48 32.01 3.99 -2.79
C PRO A 48 31.53 5.41 -3.13
N LYS A 49 31.98 5.92 -4.29
CA LYS A 49 31.39 7.08 -4.95
C LYS A 49 29.99 6.73 -5.45
N VAL A 50 29.01 7.53 -5.03
CA VAL A 50 27.64 7.55 -5.56
C VAL A 50 27.69 7.94 -7.05
N PRO A 51 27.06 7.20 -7.98
CA PRO A 51 26.96 7.65 -9.36
C PRO A 51 25.88 8.73 -9.49
N LEU A 52 26.35 9.96 -9.77
CA LEU A 52 25.56 11.06 -10.29
C LEU A 52 25.00 10.66 -11.67
N ILE A 53 23.68 10.53 -11.78
CA ILE A 53 23.01 10.35 -13.07
C ILE A 53 22.91 11.72 -13.75
N SER A 54 23.60 11.82 -14.88
CA SER A 54 23.70 12.98 -15.76
C SER A 54 22.34 13.41 -16.32
N THR A 55 21.97 14.67 -16.05
CA THR A 55 20.99 15.43 -16.81
C THR A 55 21.64 15.97 -18.08
N ARG A 56 21.29 15.42 -19.25
CA ARG A 56 21.12 16.12 -20.56
C ARG A 56 21.27 15.14 -21.71
N GLN A 57 20.21 15.07 -22.52
CA GLN A 57 20.16 15.04 -23.99
C GLN A 57 19.07 14.09 -24.44
N PHE A 58 17.91 14.65 -24.82
CA PHE A 58 17.19 14.21 -26.01
C PHE A 58 16.54 15.43 -26.64
N ARG A 59 17.15 15.90 -27.73
CA ARG A 59 16.53 16.84 -28.67
C ARG A 59 15.60 16.02 -29.56
N SER A 60 14.34 16.44 -29.64
CA SER A 60 13.34 15.94 -30.59
C SER A 60 13.61 16.52 -31.98
N ASN A 61 13.69 15.67 -33.00
CA ASN A 61 13.39 16.04 -34.38
C ASN A 61 12.12 15.29 -34.79
N ALA A 62 11.01 16.01 -34.91
CA ALA A 62 9.90 15.64 -35.79
C ALA A 62 8.97 16.85 -35.93
N SER A 63 9.10 17.54 -37.05
CA SER A 63 8.13 18.49 -37.57
C SER A 63 6.83 17.77 -37.90
N GLY A 64 5.73 18.16 -37.25
CA GLY A 64 4.39 17.74 -37.61
C GLY A 64 3.38 18.69 -36.99
N ARG A 65 2.81 19.60 -37.79
CA ARG A 65 1.64 20.37 -37.41
C ARG A 65 0.48 19.38 -37.22
N ALA A 66 0.04 19.20 -35.97
CA ALA A 66 -1.26 18.60 -35.66
C ALA A 66 -2.14 19.68 -35.05
N ALA A 67 -3.34 19.83 -35.60
CA ALA A 67 -4.33 20.78 -35.15
C ALA A 67 -4.65 20.54 -33.67
N VAL A 68 -4.55 21.60 -32.87
CA VAL A 68 -5.11 21.65 -31.52
C VAL A 68 -6.62 21.60 -31.70
N THR A 69 -7.21 20.43 -31.57
CA THR A 69 -8.64 20.34 -31.25
C THR A 69 -8.80 20.73 -29.80
N ASP A 70 -9.41 21.89 -29.57
CA ASP A 70 -9.86 22.33 -28.26
C ASP A 70 -10.68 21.20 -27.60
N LEU A 71 -10.09 20.57 -26.57
CA LEU A 71 -10.86 19.76 -25.64
C LEU A 71 -11.88 20.71 -24.98
N PRO A 72 -13.18 20.36 -24.92
CA PRO A 72 -14.16 21.22 -24.26
C PRO A 72 -13.71 21.41 -22.80
N MET A 73 -13.35 22.66 -22.48
CA MET A 73 -13.21 23.10 -21.11
C MET A 73 -14.58 22.98 -20.46
N PHE A 74 -14.79 21.91 -19.68
CA PHE A 74 -15.95 21.85 -18.80
C PHE A 74 -15.78 22.96 -17.77
N HIS A 75 -16.63 23.98 -17.86
CA HIS A 75 -16.69 25.09 -16.91
C HIS A 75 -16.73 24.57 -15.47
N ASP A 76 -16.13 25.32 -14.54
CA ASP A 76 -16.25 25.17 -13.09
C ASP A 76 -17.71 25.36 -12.62
N GLY A 77 -18.59 24.45 -13.04
CA GLY A 77 -19.98 24.45 -12.64
C GLY A 77 -20.11 24.19 -11.15
N PRO A 78 -21.22 24.64 -10.52
CA PRO A 78 -21.50 24.32 -9.13
C PRO A 78 -21.42 22.81 -8.91
N VAL A 79 -20.88 22.40 -7.76
CA VAL A 79 -20.84 20.99 -7.33
C VAL A 79 -22.23 20.39 -7.56
N PRO A 80 -22.36 19.32 -8.38
CA PRO A 80 -23.65 18.71 -8.64
C PRO A 80 -24.34 18.34 -7.32
N ALA A 81 -25.65 18.50 -7.26
CA ALA A 81 -26.42 18.01 -6.13
C ALA A 81 -26.06 16.54 -5.85
N PRO A 82 -25.98 16.12 -4.57
CA PRO A 82 -25.66 14.75 -4.22
C PRO A 82 -26.51 13.78 -5.02
N TYR A 83 -25.89 12.72 -5.55
CA TYR A 83 -26.62 11.67 -6.23
C TYR A 83 -27.58 11.01 -5.23
N GLU A 84 -28.87 11.30 -5.34
CA GLU A 84 -29.91 10.61 -4.60
C GLU A 84 -30.11 9.23 -5.23
N LEU A 85 -29.74 8.19 -4.48
CA LEU A 85 -30.08 6.82 -4.84
C LEU A 85 -31.61 6.71 -4.95
N PRO A 86 -32.15 5.95 -5.93
CA PRO A 86 -33.57 5.61 -5.93
C PRO A 86 -33.88 5.00 -4.56
N ASN A 87 -34.80 5.63 -3.83
CA ASN A 87 -35.18 5.21 -2.49
C ASN A 87 -35.81 3.80 -2.62
N THR A 88 -35.01 2.75 -2.45
CA THR A 88 -35.53 1.39 -2.42
C THR A 88 -36.43 1.33 -1.19
N ALA A 89 -37.73 1.10 -1.42
CA ALA A 89 -38.70 1.04 -0.35
C ALA A 89 -38.19 0.05 0.71
N LYS A 90 -38.02 0.53 1.96
CA LYS A 90 -37.63 -0.34 3.08
C LYS A 90 -38.69 -1.44 3.18
N VAL A 91 -38.28 -2.68 2.97
CA VAL A 91 -39.18 -3.83 3.14
C VAL A 91 -39.47 -3.97 4.64
N PRO A 92 -40.73 -3.85 5.10
CA PRO A 92 -41.06 -3.96 6.51
C PRO A 92 -40.55 -5.28 7.10
N GLY A 93 -39.91 -5.22 8.26
CA GLY A 93 -39.40 -6.40 8.97
C GLY A 93 -38.01 -6.88 8.57
N LEU A 94 -37.38 -6.32 7.51
CA LEU A 94 -35.96 -6.60 7.26
C LEU A 94 -35.07 -5.85 8.27
N PRO A 95 -34.03 -6.50 8.80
CA PRO A 95 -33.07 -5.84 9.68
C PRO A 95 -32.34 -4.75 8.89
N VAL A 96 -32.31 -3.53 9.43
CA VAL A 96 -31.40 -2.49 8.97
C VAL A 96 -30.07 -2.78 9.60
N TYR A 97 -29.05 -3.10 8.80
CA TYR A 97 -27.69 -3.22 9.29
C TYR A 97 -27.26 -1.84 9.81
N ASP A 98 -27.09 -1.73 11.12
CA ASP A 98 -26.44 -0.60 11.74
C ASP A 98 -25.11 -1.08 12.31
N ALA A 99 -24.03 -0.60 11.68
CA ALA A 99 -22.64 -0.90 12.00
C ALA A 99 -22.24 -0.59 13.45
N SER A 100 -23.11 0.07 14.20
CA SER A 100 -22.91 0.54 15.56
C SER A 100 -23.64 -0.24 16.65
N LEU A 101 -24.40 -1.28 16.29
CA LEU A 101 -25.44 -1.88 17.13
C LEU A 101 -25.00 -2.59 18.42
N THR A 102 -23.72 -2.65 18.77
CA THR A 102 -23.33 -3.34 20.01
C THR A 102 -22.33 -2.63 20.90
N ASP A 103 -21.64 -1.57 20.45
CA ASP A 103 -20.82 -0.72 21.32
C ASP A 103 -20.38 0.58 20.62
N ARG A 104 -21.02 1.71 20.95
CA ARG A 104 -20.60 3.06 20.54
C ARG A 104 -19.77 3.75 21.61
N ALA A 105 -18.86 3.03 22.27
CA ALA A 105 -17.95 3.64 23.23
C ALA A 105 -17.27 4.90 22.64
N ALA A 106 -17.30 5.99 23.39
CA ALA A 106 -16.57 7.21 23.09
C ALA A 106 -15.08 7.02 23.40
N TYR A 107 -14.42 6.11 22.69
CA TYR A 107 -13.06 5.63 22.98
C TYR A 107 -11.98 6.73 23.00
N TRP A 108 -12.28 7.93 22.50
CA TRP A 108 -11.41 9.10 22.59
C TRP A 108 -11.48 9.81 23.95
N GLN A 109 -12.57 9.67 24.71
CA GLN A 109 -12.76 10.35 25.99
C GLN A 109 -11.86 9.80 27.10
N LYS A 110 -11.22 8.63 26.90
CA LYS A 110 -10.15 8.16 27.79
C LYS A 110 -8.87 9.02 27.71
N ILE A 111 -8.73 9.83 26.67
CA ILE A 111 -7.62 10.75 26.50
C ILE A 111 -7.98 12.05 27.24
N PRO A 112 -7.21 12.50 28.26
CA PRO A 112 -7.64 13.59 29.15
C PRO A 112 -8.05 14.87 28.42
N ARG A 113 -7.29 15.33 27.43
CA ARG A 113 -7.60 16.51 26.61
C ARG A 113 -8.85 16.39 25.74
N TRP A 114 -9.38 15.18 25.57
CA TRP A 114 -10.60 14.91 24.80
C TRP A 114 -11.73 14.33 25.65
N ALA A 115 -11.60 14.32 26.98
CA ALA A 115 -12.61 13.78 27.89
C ALA A 115 -14.00 14.40 27.69
N ASN A 116 -14.05 15.70 27.39
CA ASN A 116 -15.29 16.45 27.17
C ASN A 116 -15.67 16.62 25.69
N VAL A 117 -14.92 16.00 24.76
CA VAL A 117 -15.24 16.08 23.33
C VAL A 117 -16.45 15.20 23.05
N THR A 118 -17.50 15.79 22.50
CA THR A 118 -18.72 15.07 22.13
C THR A 118 -18.51 14.22 20.88
N GLU A 119 -19.36 13.22 20.67
CA GLU A 119 -19.36 12.42 19.43
C GLU A 119 -19.47 13.31 18.19
N ALA A 120 -20.41 14.26 18.19
CA ALA A 120 -20.62 15.19 17.08
C ALA A 120 -19.37 16.02 16.76
N GLN A 121 -18.58 16.40 17.76
CA GLN A 121 -17.30 17.09 17.56
C GLN A 121 -16.23 16.15 17.01
N PHE A 122 -16.11 14.95 17.60
CA PHE A 122 -15.10 13.97 17.20
C PHE A 122 -15.31 13.49 15.77
N LEU A 123 -16.56 13.30 15.34
CA LEU A 123 -16.91 12.87 13.98
C LEU A 123 -16.67 13.92 12.88
N LYS A 124 -16.20 15.13 13.23
CA LYS A 124 -15.83 16.15 12.24
C LYS A 124 -14.40 15.97 11.74
N TYR A 125 -14.22 16.00 10.43
CA TYR A 125 -12.90 15.89 9.81
C TYR A 125 -11.97 17.04 10.24
N LYS A 126 -12.56 18.23 10.42
CA LYS A 126 -11.84 19.41 10.90
C LYS A 126 -11.26 19.22 12.30
N PHE A 127 -11.97 18.52 13.19
CA PHE A 127 -11.45 18.18 14.53
C PHE A 127 -10.17 17.34 14.40
N HIS A 128 -10.21 16.29 13.58
CA HIS A 128 -9.03 15.45 13.36
C HIS A 128 -7.86 16.21 12.74
N THR A 129 -8.13 17.12 11.80
CA THR A 129 -7.08 17.91 11.14
C THR A 129 -6.41 18.89 12.11
N ILE A 130 -7.20 19.59 12.94
CA ILE A 130 -6.69 20.57 13.91
C ILE A 130 -5.89 19.90 15.02
N HIS A 131 -6.37 18.77 15.54
CA HIS A 131 -5.76 18.08 16.68
C HIS A 131 -4.77 16.96 16.27
N THR A 132 -4.40 16.89 15.00
CA THR A 132 -3.35 15.98 14.54
C THR A 132 -1.99 16.41 15.08
N ILE A 133 -1.30 15.49 15.76
CA ILE A 133 0.07 15.70 16.21
C ILE A 133 1.01 15.57 15.02
N SER A 134 1.79 16.64 14.77
CA SER A 134 2.68 16.79 13.60
C SER A 134 4.12 17.15 13.95
N THR A 135 4.41 17.46 15.21
CA THR A 135 5.77 17.79 15.69
C THR A 135 6.17 16.98 16.92
N ILE A 136 7.47 16.75 17.09
CA ILE A 136 8.02 15.99 18.23
C ILE A 136 7.57 16.60 19.56
N MET A 137 7.59 17.94 19.66
CA MET A 137 7.14 18.67 20.86
C MET A 137 5.67 18.43 21.18
N GLN A 138 4.79 18.41 20.16
CA GLN A 138 3.38 18.09 20.37
C GLN A 138 3.20 16.66 20.88
N LEU A 139 3.98 15.71 20.36
CA LEU A 139 3.94 14.31 20.79
C LEU A 139 4.47 14.13 22.21
N GLU A 140 5.56 14.80 22.57
CA GLU A 140 6.11 14.79 23.93
C GLU A 140 5.09 15.29 24.94
N VAL A 141 4.47 16.45 24.71
CA VAL A 141 3.41 17.00 25.57
C VAL A 141 2.22 16.05 25.67
N PHE A 142 1.85 15.40 24.56
CA PHE A 142 0.77 14.40 24.57
C PHE A 142 1.14 13.17 25.39
N MET A 143 2.35 12.61 25.21
CA MET A 143 2.81 11.44 25.94
C MET A 143 2.95 11.71 27.45
N LEU A 144 3.36 12.92 27.85
CA LEU A 144 3.39 13.34 29.25
C LEU A 144 1.99 13.27 29.90
N GLU A 145 0.93 13.49 29.14
CA GLU A 145 -0.45 13.49 29.61
C GLU A 145 -1.04 12.07 29.72
N VAL A 146 -0.71 11.18 28.79
CA VAL A 146 -1.40 9.88 28.65
C VAL A 146 -0.63 8.68 29.18
N LEU A 147 0.69 8.77 29.34
CA LEU A 147 1.49 7.67 29.86
C LEU A 147 1.48 7.64 31.39
N PRO A 148 1.42 6.47 32.03
CA PRO A 148 1.56 6.36 33.47
C PRO A 148 2.99 6.72 33.90
N PRO A 149 3.20 7.31 35.10
CA PRO A 149 4.53 7.72 35.56
C PRO A 149 5.56 6.58 35.60
N VAL A 150 5.09 5.37 35.93
CA VAL A 150 5.87 4.13 35.93
C VAL A 150 5.27 3.19 34.91
N LEU A 151 6.09 2.73 33.97
CA LEU A 151 5.70 1.78 32.94
C LEU A 151 5.92 0.34 33.42
N ARG A 152 5.14 -0.58 32.88
CA ARG A 152 5.37 -2.01 33.10
C ARG A 152 6.71 -2.40 32.49
N ARG A 153 7.54 -3.09 33.27
CA ARG A 153 8.82 -3.61 32.78
C ARG A 153 8.59 -4.57 31.63
N HIS A 154 9.37 -4.40 30.57
CA HIS A 154 9.30 -5.23 29.38
C HIS A 154 10.67 -5.90 29.13
N PRO A 155 10.73 -7.22 28.85
CA PRO A 155 11.99 -7.94 28.67
C PRO A 155 12.90 -7.35 27.57
N ASP A 156 12.31 -6.87 26.47
CA ASP A 156 13.04 -6.25 25.37
C ASP A 156 13.50 -4.81 25.65
N PHE A 157 12.97 -4.17 26.71
CA PHE A 157 13.24 -2.77 27.06
C PHE A 157 13.61 -2.63 28.56
N PRO A 158 14.63 -3.36 29.06
CA PRO A 158 14.91 -3.41 30.49
C PRO A 158 15.31 -2.05 31.10
N GLY A 159 15.80 -1.12 30.27
CA GLY A 159 16.20 0.22 30.67
C GLY A 159 15.11 1.30 30.58
N ILE A 160 13.90 0.96 30.12
CA ILE A 160 12.79 1.91 29.97
C ILE A 160 11.74 1.58 31.02
N VAL A 161 11.76 2.30 32.15
CA VAL A 161 10.91 2.02 33.31
C VAL A 161 10.00 3.19 33.65
N THR A 162 10.43 4.42 33.36
CA THR A 162 9.64 5.63 33.59
C THR A 162 9.01 6.13 32.31
N ARG A 163 7.98 6.97 32.47
CA ARG A 163 7.42 7.75 31.37
C ARG A 163 8.48 8.56 30.64
N GLU A 164 9.37 9.21 31.38
CA GLU A 164 10.42 10.07 30.84
C GLU A 164 11.43 9.27 30.01
N ASP A 165 11.82 8.07 30.45
CA ASP A 165 12.69 7.17 29.67
C ASP A 165 12.05 6.82 28.32
N PHE A 166 10.75 6.49 28.33
CA PHE A 166 10.02 6.12 27.12
C PHE A 166 9.89 7.28 26.15
N ILE A 167 9.56 8.47 26.67
CA ILE A 167 9.45 9.68 25.87
C ILE A 167 10.79 10.01 25.19
N GLU A 168 11.90 9.90 25.92
CA GLU A 168 13.22 10.17 25.35
C GLU A 168 13.60 9.12 24.28
N ASP A 169 13.32 7.84 24.52
CA ASP A 169 13.58 6.79 23.53
C ASP A 169 12.72 6.97 22.26
N VAL A 170 11.47 7.41 22.39
CA VAL A 170 10.60 7.78 21.25
C VAL A 170 11.15 9.00 20.52
N LYS A 171 11.55 10.06 21.23
CA LYS A 171 12.10 11.28 20.62
C LYS A 171 13.35 10.96 19.82
N GLU A 172 14.25 10.17 20.37
CA GLU A 172 15.43 9.69 19.70
C GLU A 172 15.09 8.82 18.48
N GLY A 173 14.09 7.93 18.58
CA GLY A 173 13.58 7.16 17.46
C GLY A 173 13.03 8.02 16.32
N ILE A 174 12.35 9.13 16.65
CA ILE A 174 11.79 10.07 15.67
C ILE A 174 12.87 10.95 15.03
N LYS A 175 13.93 11.36 15.76
CA LYS A 175 15.07 12.08 15.15
C LYS A 175 15.73 11.26 14.04
N LEU A 176 15.74 9.95 14.24
CA LEU A 176 16.24 8.97 13.30
C LEU A 176 15.23 8.61 12.19
N ALA A 177 14.06 9.26 12.14
CA ALA A 177 13.02 8.90 11.21
C ALA A 177 13.14 9.54 9.82
N PRO A 178 13.12 8.78 8.70
CA PRO A 178 13.02 9.35 7.36
C PRO A 178 11.70 10.06 7.04
N MET A 179 10.68 10.08 7.91
CA MET A 179 9.48 10.89 7.65
C MET A 179 8.92 11.64 8.87
N SER A 180 8.07 12.62 8.58
CA SER A 180 7.39 13.48 9.55
C SER A 180 6.24 12.75 10.26
N ILE A 181 6.12 12.95 11.56
CA ILE A 181 4.99 12.40 12.30
C ILE A 181 3.66 12.99 11.82
N ARG A 182 2.63 12.14 11.76
CA ARG A 182 1.24 12.59 11.62
C ARG A 182 0.33 11.60 12.33
N LEU A 183 -0.13 11.98 13.52
CA LEU A 183 -0.93 11.13 14.39
C LEU A 183 -2.29 11.80 14.65
N PRO A 184 -3.34 11.42 13.90
CA PRO A 184 -4.67 11.96 14.12
C PRO A 184 -5.26 11.53 15.47
N PRO A 185 -6.22 12.29 16.03
CA PRO A 185 -6.89 11.92 17.28
C PRO A 185 -7.47 10.51 17.30
N HIS A 186 -7.97 10.02 16.16
CA HIS A 186 -8.48 8.66 16.03
C HIS A 186 -7.42 7.60 16.36
N VAL A 187 -6.23 7.70 15.75
CA VAL A 187 -5.10 6.77 16.00
C VAL A 187 -4.66 6.84 17.46
N LEU A 188 -4.49 8.05 17.99
CA LEU A 188 -4.06 8.26 19.37
C LEU A 188 -5.07 7.70 20.39
N SER A 189 -6.36 7.72 20.04
CA SER A 189 -7.45 7.22 20.89
C SER A 189 -7.57 5.69 20.87
N ILE A 190 -7.04 4.98 19.88
CA ILE A 190 -7.10 3.50 19.84
C ILE A 190 -5.85 2.83 20.39
N ILE A 191 -4.80 3.60 20.70
CA ILE A 191 -3.61 3.11 21.40
C ILE A 191 -3.96 2.82 22.86
N ASP A 192 -3.43 1.71 23.37
CA ASP A 192 -3.35 1.43 24.79
C ASP A 192 -2.09 2.08 25.40
N TRP A 193 -2.28 3.21 26.09
CA TRP A 193 -1.19 3.97 26.70
C TRP A 193 -0.75 3.42 28.07
N GLU A 194 -1.50 2.48 28.66
CA GLU A 194 -1.11 1.76 29.88
C GLU A 194 -0.09 0.66 29.58
N ASN A 195 -0.09 0.14 28.36
CA ASN A 195 0.87 -0.87 27.89
C ASN A 195 1.45 -0.53 26.51
N PRO A 196 2.22 0.57 26.39
CA PRO A 196 2.64 1.10 25.10
C PRO A 196 3.62 0.19 24.37
N PHE A 197 4.42 -0.63 25.07
CA PHE A 197 5.42 -1.51 24.45
C PHE A 197 4.77 -2.55 23.52
N GLU A 198 3.69 -3.16 24.00
CA GLU A 198 2.97 -4.24 23.32
C GLU A 198 1.77 -3.75 22.50
N ASP A 199 1.42 -2.46 22.56
CA ASP A 199 0.29 -1.97 21.78
C ASP A 199 0.58 -2.02 20.26
N PRO A 200 -0.20 -2.78 19.49
CA PRO A 200 0.05 -3.00 18.07
C PRO A 200 -0.19 -1.74 17.22
N ILE A 201 -0.98 -0.78 17.71
CA ILE A 201 -1.18 0.48 17.01
C ILE A 201 0.05 1.37 17.23
N ARG A 202 0.50 1.53 18.48
CA ARG A 202 1.70 2.29 18.80
C ARG A 202 2.92 1.72 18.06
N ARG A 203 3.06 0.40 17.99
CA ARG A 203 4.08 -0.30 17.20
C ARG A 203 4.07 0.04 15.71
N GLN A 204 2.90 0.33 15.13
CA GLN A 204 2.77 0.69 13.72
C GLN A 204 3.11 2.16 13.42
N PHE A 205 2.91 3.06 14.40
CA PHE A 205 2.92 4.50 14.14
C PHE A 205 4.02 5.27 14.87
N ILE A 206 4.48 4.84 16.06
CA ILE A 206 5.42 5.61 16.89
C ILE A 206 6.70 4.79 17.09
N PRO A 207 7.83 5.20 16.47
CA PRO A 207 9.08 4.49 16.62
C PRO A 207 9.75 4.75 17.97
N MET A 208 10.58 3.79 18.36
CA MET A 208 11.42 3.82 19.54
C MET A 208 12.87 3.60 19.10
N LYS A 209 13.84 4.29 19.68
CA LYS A 209 15.26 4.08 19.37
C LYS A 209 15.71 2.68 19.82
N SER A 210 15.25 2.24 20.99
CA SER A 210 15.52 0.89 21.50
C SER A 210 15.04 -0.24 20.58
N THR A 211 14.03 -0.01 19.72
CA THR A 211 13.58 -0.97 18.70
C THR A 211 14.24 -0.80 17.35
N THR A 212 14.94 0.31 17.07
CA THR A 212 15.24 0.69 15.68
C THR A 212 16.58 1.38 15.49
N SER A 213 17.32 1.02 14.44
CA SER A 213 18.54 1.73 14.03
C SER A 213 18.30 3.01 13.22
N THR A 214 17.05 3.33 12.81
CA THR A 214 16.45 4.60 12.26
C THR A 214 14.99 4.24 11.82
N CYS A 215 13.98 5.09 11.47
CA CYS A 215 12.57 4.60 11.18
C CYS A 215 11.60 5.51 10.36
N PRO A 216 10.89 5.10 9.27
CA PRO A 216 9.93 5.99 8.59
C PRO A 216 8.66 6.34 9.39
N LEU A 217 7.95 7.42 9.04
CA LEU A 217 6.80 7.96 9.81
C LEU A 217 5.65 8.59 8.98
N TYR A 218 4.58 7.81 8.92
CA TYR A 218 3.14 8.06 8.64
C TYR A 218 2.51 6.67 8.85
N CYS A 219 3.22 5.65 8.35
CA CYS A 219 3.31 4.30 8.90
C CYS A 219 4.79 3.95 9.04
N ARG A 220 5.18 3.25 10.11
CA ARG A 220 6.58 2.84 10.32
C ARG A 220 7.12 1.96 9.21
N PHE A 221 6.27 1.24 8.49
CA PHE A 221 6.62 0.33 7.40
C PHE A 221 6.39 0.96 6.00
N CYS A 222 6.40 2.28 5.88
CA CYS A 222 6.09 2.95 4.60
C CYS A 222 7.19 2.70 3.54
N THR A 223 6.82 1.92 2.51
CA THR A 223 7.67 1.55 1.37
C THR A 223 8.02 2.71 0.43
N ARG A 224 7.48 3.89 0.67
CA ARG A 224 7.68 5.10 -0.16
C ARG A 224 8.24 6.27 0.64
N SER A 225 8.79 5.98 1.81
CA SER A 225 9.25 6.99 2.77
C SER A 225 10.30 7.95 2.22
N TRP A 226 11.05 7.53 1.20
CA TRP A 226 12.01 8.36 0.47
C TRP A 226 11.38 9.47 -0.40
N SER A 227 10.07 9.45 -0.66
CA SER A 227 9.40 10.38 -1.60
C SER A 227 8.18 11.13 -1.04
N ILE A 228 7.72 10.78 0.17
CA ILE A 228 6.49 11.32 0.78
C ILE A 228 6.83 12.21 1.97
N GLY A 229 6.13 13.33 2.13
CA GLY A 229 6.31 14.25 3.27
C GLY A 229 7.47 15.23 3.09
N PRO A 230 7.73 16.10 4.09
CA PRO A 230 8.83 17.05 4.06
C PRO A 230 10.19 16.35 4.21
N ASP A 231 11.25 17.09 3.85
CA ASP A 231 12.64 16.70 4.14
C ASP A 231 12.83 16.50 5.64
N MET A 232 13.62 15.49 5.99
CA MET A 232 14.01 15.18 7.37
C MET A 232 15.52 15.38 7.52
N GLN A 233 16.01 15.50 8.76
CA GLN A 233 17.45 15.71 9.04
C GLN A 233 18.35 14.72 8.30
N ASN A 234 17.91 13.46 8.16
CA ASN A 234 18.69 12.38 7.56
C ASN A 234 18.27 11.99 6.14
N VAL A 235 17.18 12.57 5.60
CA VAL A 235 16.65 12.22 4.26
C VAL A 235 16.14 13.45 3.53
N LYS A 236 16.80 13.77 2.41
CA LYS A 236 16.30 14.72 1.40
C LYS A 236 15.39 13.99 0.42
N LYS A 237 14.15 14.46 0.25
CA LYS A 237 13.11 13.76 -0.50
C LYS A 237 12.92 14.33 -1.89
N THR A 238 12.67 13.43 -2.84
CA THR A 238 12.18 13.80 -4.17
C THR A 238 10.69 14.15 -4.06
N THR A 239 10.38 15.44 -3.94
CA THR A 239 9.00 15.87 -3.72
C THR A 239 8.19 15.81 -5.02
N PHE A 240 7.09 15.06 -5.00
CA PHE A 240 6.13 14.99 -6.10
C PHE A 240 4.84 15.74 -5.71
N LYS A 241 4.88 17.09 -5.74
CA LYS A 241 3.69 17.88 -5.43
C LYS A 241 2.60 17.66 -6.50
N PRO A 242 1.32 17.58 -6.11
CA PRO A 242 0.21 17.58 -7.05
C PRO A 242 0.13 18.94 -7.74
N GLN A 243 0.77 19.06 -8.89
CA GLN A 243 0.76 20.26 -9.72
C GLN A 243 -0.01 19.92 -10.99
N ARG A 244 -1.02 20.74 -11.34
CA ARG A 244 -1.86 20.51 -12.52
C ARG A 244 -1.04 20.24 -13.79
N LYS A 245 -0.01 21.06 -14.06
CA LYS A 245 0.88 20.88 -15.21
C LYS A 245 1.51 19.47 -15.27
N ARG A 246 1.99 18.97 -14.13
CA ARG A 246 2.58 17.64 -14.04
C ARG A 246 1.54 16.54 -14.22
N TRP A 247 0.32 16.74 -13.73
CA TRP A 247 -0.77 15.81 -13.97
C TRP A 247 -1.15 15.76 -15.43
N GLU A 248 -1.12 16.89 -16.15
CA GLU A 248 -1.32 16.88 -17.60
C GLU A 248 -0.26 16.04 -18.31
N ASP A 249 1.02 16.21 -17.99
CA ASP A 249 2.08 15.36 -18.59
C ASP A 249 1.82 13.85 -18.34
N ILE A 250 1.30 13.50 -17.15
CA ILE A 250 0.94 12.13 -16.80
C ILE A 250 -0.28 11.65 -17.59
N PHE A 251 -1.32 12.49 -17.71
CA PHE A 251 -2.51 12.13 -18.47
C PHE A 251 -2.21 11.97 -19.95
N THR A 252 -1.41 12.86 -20.54
CA THR A 252 -0.93 12.73 -21.92
C THR A 252 -0.22 11.40 -22.12
N TYR A 253 0.70 11.03 -21.21
CA TYR A 253 1.35 9.73 -21.29
C TYR A 253 0.36 8.55 -21.21
N ILE A 254 -0.64 8.62 -20.34
CA ILE A 254 -1.65 7.57 -20.20
C ILE A 254 -2.50 7.47 -21.48
N GLU A 255 -2.92 8.62 -22.01
CA GLU A 255 -3.70 8.73 -23.25
C GLU A 255 -2.92 8.18 -24.45
N ASP A 256 -1.62 8.47 -24.55
CA ASP A 256 -0.73 8.04 -25.62
C ASP A 256 -0.24 6.58 -25.50
N THR A 257 -0.60 5.87 -24.41
CA THR A 257 -0.15 4.50 -24.16
C THR A 257 -1.34 3.52 -24.06
N PRO A 258 -1.90 3.04 -25.18
CA PRO A 258 -3.10 2.20 -25.22
C PRO A 258 -3.01 0.87 -24.45
N GLN A 259 -1.79 0.40 -24.15
CA GLN A 259 -1.57 -0.83 -23.38
C GLN A 259 -1.89 -0.67 -21.89
N LEU A 260 -1.95 0.56 -21.38
CA LEU A 260 -2.31 0.83 -19.99
C LEU A 260 -3.82 0.64 -19.80
N GLN A 261 -4.22 -0.35 -19.02
CA GLN A 261 -5.65 -0.59 -18.74
C GLN A 261 -6.02 -0.42 -17.26
N ASP A 262 -5.01 -0.37 -16.40
CA ASP A 262 -5.15 -0.38 -14.95
C ASP A 262 -4.27 0.69 -14.30
N ILE A 263 -4.91 1.68 -13.68
CA ILE A 263 -4.23 2.84 -13.09
C ILE A 263 -4.37 2.84 -11.56
N VAL A 264 -3.25 3.06 -10.88
CA VAL A 264 -3.23 3.24 -9.42
C VAL A 264 -3.04 4.72 -9.13
N VAL A 265 -4.08 5.38 -8.64
CA VAL A 265 -3.94 6.70 -8.04
C VAL A 265 -3.42 6.49 -6.63
N SER A 266 -2.17 6.88 -6.43
CA SER A 266 -1.45 6.73 -5.18
C SER A 266 -0.46 7.88 -5.00
N GLY A 267 0.38 7.82 -3.96
CA GLY A 267 1.34 8.87 -3.62
C GLY A 267 1.68 8.77 -2.13
N GLY A 268 1.52 9.85 -1.37
CA GLY A 268 1.44 9.76 0.09
C GLY A 268 0.21 8.98 0.53
N ASP A 269 -0.92 9.67 0.44
CA ASP A 269 -2.25 9.12 0.70
C ASP A 269 -3.27 9.92 -0.14
N CYS A 270 -4.16 9.24 -0.88
CA CYS A 270 -5.24 9.90 -1.61
C CYS A 270 -6.21 10.66 -0.70
N TYR A 271 -6.22 10.35 0.60
CA TYR A 271 -6.92 11.11 1.63
C TYR A 271 -6.37 12.52 1.87
N ILE A 272 -5.34 12.97 1.16
CA ILE A 272 -4.87 14.36 1.20
C ILE A 272 -5.49 15.18 0.06
N LEU A 273 -6.04 14.52 -0.97
CA LEU A 273 -6.67 15.20 -2.09
C LEU A 273 -7.95 15.93 -1.64
N THR A 274 -8.24 17.04 -2.31
CA THR A 274 -9.52 17.74 -2.23
C THR A 274 -10.54 17.06 -3.14
N ALA A 275 -11.83 17.36 -2.97
CA ALA A 275 -12.88 16.89 -3.86
C ALA A 275 -12.60 17.25 -5.33
N ASP A 276 -12.18 18.49 -5.63
CA ASP A 276 -11.90 18.89 -7.02
C ASP A 276 -10.74 18.13 -7.65
N ASN A 277 -9.72 17.79 -6.86
CA ASN A 277 -8.61 16.97 -7.34
C ASN A 277 -9.06 15.53 -7.61
N LEU A 278 -9.92 14.96 -6.77
CA LEU A 278 -10.53 13.66 -7.03
C LEU A 278 -11.36 13.71 -8.32
N ARG A 279 -12.20 14.74 -8.49
CA ARG A 279 -13.03 14.96 -9.67
C ARG A 279 -12.18 14.96 -10.94
N LEU A 280 -11.16 15.82 -10.98
CA LEU A 280 -10.25 15.93 -12.12
C LEU A 280 -9.62 14.59 -12.48
N ILE A 281 -9.05 13.89 -11.49
CA ILE A 281 -8.38 12.62 -11.75
C ILE A 281 -9.37 11.54 -12.18
N GLY A 282 -10.47 11.41 -11.46
CA GLY A 282 -11.47 10.38 -11.70
C GLY A 282 -12.13 10.53 -13.06
N GLU A 283 -12.58 11.74 -13.41
CA GLU A 283 -13.25 11.99 -14.70
C GLU A 283 -12.32 11.78 -15.88
N ARG A 284 -11.04 12.21 -15.78
CA ARG A 284 -10.03 11.93 -16.82
C ARG A 284 -9.79 10.43 -17.00
N LEU A 285 -9.61 9.67 -15.91
CA LEU A 285 -9.44 8.21 -16.02
C LEU A 285 -10.70 7.51 -16.56
N ILE A 286 -11.88 8.06 -16.27
CA ILE A 286 -13.15 7.55 -16.79
C ILE A 286 -13.32 7.89 -18.28
N SER A 287 -12.84 9.01 -18.78
CA SER A 287 -12.99 9.38 -20.20
C SER A 287 -12.07 8.59 -21.14
N ILE A 288 -10.90 8.14 -20.67
CA ILE A 288 -9.89 7.47 -21.52
C ILE A 288 -10.35 6.04 -21.93
N PRO A 289 -10.59 5.73 -23.23
CA PRO A 289 -11.27 4.49 -23.65
C PRO A 289 -10.58 3.17 -23.27
N HIS A 290 -9.24 3.12 -23.29
CA HIS A 290 -8.47 1.92 -22.97
C HIS A 290 -8.36 1.64 -21.47
N ILE A 291 -8.61 2.63 -20.60
CA ILE A 291 -8.65 2.40 -19.15
C ILE A 291 -9.88 1.57 -18.80
N LYS A 292 -9.67 0.41 -18.17
CA LYS A 292 -10.74 -0.50 -17.73
C LYS A 292 -10.95 -0.48 -16.23
N ARG A 293 -9.89 -0.18 -15.48
CA ARG A 293 -9.91 -0.24 -14.02
C ARG A 293 -8.97 0.79 -13.43
N PHE A 294 -9.34 1.31 -12.27
CA PHE A 294 -8.48 2.21 -11.52
C PHE A 294 -8.80 2.14 -10.03
N ARG A 295 -7.86 2.55 -9.18
CA ARG A 295 -8.10 2.61 -7.74
C ARG A 295 -7.45 3.81 -7.08
N PHE A 296 -8.07 4.28 -6.00
CA PHE A 296 -7.51 5.26 -5.09
C PHE A 296 -7.00 4.56 -3.83
N ALA A 297 -5.71 4.70 -3.55
CA ALA A 297 -5.08 4.07 -2.39
C ALA A 297 -5.01 5.03 -1.21
N THR A 298 -5.54 4.61 -0.06
CA THR A 298 -5.59 5.44 1.14
C THR A 298 -5.50 4.62 2.42
N LYS A 299 -4.76 5.08 3.44
CA LYS A 299 -4.89 4.54 4.80
C LYS A 299 -5.90 5.33 5.64
N GLY A 300 -6.43 6.43 5.10
CA GLY A 300 -7.37 7.34 5.77
C GLY A 300 -8.57 6.67 6.44
N LEU A 301 -9.12 5.61 5.86
CA LEU A 301 -10.20 4.82 6.49
C LEU A 301 -9.80 4.17 7.83
N ALA A 302 -8.51 3.82 8.01
CA ALA A 302 -7.99 3.24 9.25
C ALA A 302 -7.46 4.29 10.25
N VAL A 303 -7.11 5.50 9.79
CA VAL A 303 -6.45 6.51 10.63
C VAL A 303 -7.28 7.78 10.86
N SER A 304 -8.28 8.03 10.02
CA SER A 304 -9.20 9.18 10.11
C SER A 304 -10.53 8.86 9.39
N PRO A 305 -11.28 7.83 9.84
CA PRO A 305 -12.54 7.42 9.20
C PRO A 305 -13.62 8.51 9.23
N ALA A 306 -13.56 9.44 10.20
CA ALA A 306 -14.49 10.56 10.33
C ALA A 306 -14.62 11.42 9.06
N ARG A 307 -13.59 11.50 8.20
CA ARG A 307 -13.68 12.21 6.92
C ARG A 307 -14.76 11.65 5.99
N ILE A 308 -15.03 10.36 6.05
CA ILE A 308 -16.10 9.74 5.26
C ILE A 308 -17.48 10.13 5.78
N LEU A 309 -17.59 10.31 7.09
CA LEU A 309 -18.83 10.62 7.78
C LEU A 309 -19.16 12.12 7.73
N ASP A 310 -18.15 12.98 7.62
CA ASP A 310 -18.34 14.43 7.59
C ASP A 310 -18.69 14.94 6.18
N ASP A 311 -19.98 15.21 5.95
CA ASP A 311 -20.48 15.70 4.66
C ASP A 311 -20.00 17.11 4.29
N SER A 312 -19.42 17.86 5.23
CA SER A 312 -18.97 19.23 4.99
C SER A 312 -17.70 19.36 4.14
N ASP A 313 -16.91 18.28 3.99
CA ASP A 313 -15.64 18.28 3.25
C ASP A 313 -15.80 17.85 1.77
N GLY A 314 -16.91 17.21 1.41
CA GLY A 314 -17.22 16.80 0.03
C GLY A 314 -16.38 15.64 -0.53
N TRP A 315 -15.30 15.21 0.13
CA TRP A 315 -14.44 14.12 -0.36
C TRP A 315 -15.19 12.80 -0.52
N ALA A 316 -16.00 12.42 0.48
CA ALA A 316 -16.77 11.18 0.45
C ALA A 316 -17.83 11.21 -0.65
N ALA A 317 -18.56 12.32 -0.77
CA ALA A 317 -19.56 12.53 -1.81
C ALA A 317 -18.93 12.43 -3.21
N GLU A 318 -17.77 13.04 -3.42
CA GLU A 318 -17.06 12.97 -4.70
C GLU A 318 -16.58 11.54 -5.02
N MET A 319 -16.05 10.81 -4.05
CA MET A 319 -15.67 9.40 -4.23
C MET A 319 -16.87 8.51 -4.57
N ILE A 320 -18.02 8.72 -3.91
CA ILE A 320 -19.26 8.02 -4.23
C ILE A 320 -19.71 8.33 -5.66
N ARG A 321 -19.70 9.62 -6.05
CA ARG A 321 -20.06 10.08 -7.39
C ARG A 321 -19.17 9.45 -8.47
N LEU A 322 -17.85 9.45 -8.27
CA LEU A 322 -16.90 8.83 -9.18
C LEU A 322 -17.09 7.32 -9.30
N SER A 323 -17.44 6.64 -8.20
CA SER A 323 -17.76 5.20 -8.23
C SER A 323 -18.97 4.93 -9.12
N ALA A 324 -20.03 5.71 -8.96
CA ALA A 324 -21.24 5.59 -9.77
C ALA A 324 -20.96 5.90 -11.26
N LEU A 325 -20.18 6.95 -11.54
CA LEU A 325 -19.82 7.33 -12.90
C LEU A 325 -18.96 6.26 -13.59
N ALA A 326 -17.95 5.72 -12.89
CA ALA A 326 -17.10 4.66 -13.41
C ALA A 326 -17.93 3.42 -13.79
N LYS A 327 -18.88 3.03 -12.94
CA LYS A 327 -19.79 1.90 -13.24
C LYS A 327 -20.65 2.15 -14.47
N LYS A 328 -21.25 3.34 -14.60
CA LYS A 328 -22.01 3.71 -15.80
C LYS A 328 -21.16 3.65 -17.07
N ALA A 329 -19.89 4.02 -16.97
CA ALA A 329 -18.92 3.92 -18.06
C ALA A 329 -18.36 2.48 -18.28
N GLY A 330 -18.83 1.47 -17.55
CA GLY A 330 -18.35 0.09 -17.65
C GLY A 330 -16.94 -0.13 -17.09
N LYS A 331 -16.47 0.73 -16.18
CA LYS A 331 -15.14 0.70 -15.59
C LYS A 331 -15.18 0.27 -14.12
N SER A 332 -14.14 -0.46 -13.70
CA SER A 332 -13.99 -0.91 -12.32
C SER A 332 -13.19 0.10 -11.49
N MET A 333 -13.86 0.87 -10.63
CA MET A 333 -13.21 1.71 -9.62
C MET A 333 -13.21 1.02 -8.25
N ALA A 334 -12.11 1.12 -7.51
CA ALA A 334 -12.05 0.70 -6.10
C ALA A 334 -11.30 1.69 -5.20
N ILE A 335 -11.61 1.67 -3.91
CA ILE A 335 -10.76 2.23 -2.85
C ILE A 335 -9.90 1.10 -2.30
N HIS A 336 -8.58 1.28 -2.29
CA HIS A 336 -7.67 0.38 -1.60
C HIS A 336 -7.33 0.97 -0.22
N THR A 337 -7.75 0.28 0.84
CA THR A 337 -7.52 0.66 2.24
C THR A 337 -6.44 -0.19 2.92
N HIS A 338 -6.00 0.20 4.11
CA HIS A 338 -4.84 -0.37 4.79
C HIS A 338 -5.03 -0.58 6.30
N PHE A 339 -5.95 -1.46 6.68
CA PHE A 339 -6.04 -2.08 8.01
C PHE A 339 -5.00 -3.20 8.19
N ASN A 340 -4.35 -3.20 9.35
CA ASN A 340 -3.35 -4.18 9.79
C ASN A 340 -3.68 -4.80 11.14
N HIS A 341 -4.59 -4.24 11.93
CA HIS A 341 -4.98 -4.81 13.22
C HIS A 341 -6.48 -4.63 13.49
N PRO A 342 -7.18 -5.60 14.11
CA PRO A 342 -8.61 -5.47 14.41
C PRO A 342 -8.96 -4.21 15.22
N LYS A 343 -8.04 -3.71 16.08
CA LYS A 343 -8.22 -2.46 16.84
C LYS A 343 -8.42 -1.22 15.96
N GLU A 344 -7.95 -1.22 14.70
CA GLU A 344 -8.20 -0.12 13.77
C GLU A 344 -9.66 -0.10 13.27
N MET A 345 -10.41 -1.20 13.43
CA MET A 345 -11.83 -1.29 13.06
C MET A 345 -12.76 -0.87 14.21
N THR A 346 -12.74 0.42 14.56
CA THR A 346 -13.69 0.99 15.53
C THR A 346 -15.09 1.15 14.92
N TRP A 347 -16.10 1.42 15.74
CA TRP A 347 -17.45 1.71 15.23
C TRP A 347 -17.47 2.89 14.23
N VAL A 348 -16.56 3.86 14.36
CA VAL A 348 -16.42 4.99 13.41
C VAL A 348 -15.92 4.48 12.05
N SER A 349 -14.93 3.58 12.05
CA SER A 349 -14.44 2.93 10.83
C SER A 349 -15.54 2.09 10.18
N LYS A 350 -16.29 1.32 10.98
CA LYS A 350 -17.41 0.48 10.50
C LYS A 350 -18.53 1.33 9.89
N MET A 351 -18.92 2.44 10.52
CA MET A 351 -19.89 3.38 9.94
C MET A 351 -19.40 4.02 8.64
N ALA A 352 -18.12 4.41 8.57
CA ALA A 352 -17.53 4.95 7.34
C ALA A 352 -17.57 3.93 6.20
N LEU A 353 -17.22 2.67 6.49
CA LEU A 353 -17.29 1.57 5.52
C LEU A 353 -18.72 1.25 5.11
N GLN A 354 -19.66 1.27 6.06
CA GLN A 354 -21.08 1.05 5.78
C GLN A 354 -21.63 2.12 4.84
N LYS A 355 -21.34 3.40 5.09
CA LYS A 355 -21.72 4.50 4.18
C LYS A 355 -21.19 4.28 2.76
N LEU A 356 -19.94 3.85 2.62
CA LEU A 356 -19.35 3.51 1.32
C LEU A 356 -20.05 2.32 0.67
N HIS A 357 -20.35 1.27 1.46
CA HIS A 357 -21.01 0.06 0.99
C HIS A 357 -22.45 0.30 0.51
N GLU A 358 -23.25 1.07 1.26
CA GLU A 358 -24.62 1.47 0.87
C GLU A 358 -24.64 2.25 -0.44
N ASN A 359 -23.57 3.02 -0.70
CA ASN A 359 -23.36 3.74 -1.96
C ASN A 359 -22.64 2.88 -3.02
N ASN A 360 -22.56 1.57 -2.80
CA ASN A 360 -21.96 0.58 -3.67
C ASN A 360 -20.47 0.85 -4.01
N VAL A 361 -19.73 1.58 -3.19
CA VAL A 361 -18.30 1.83 -3.44
C VAL A 361 -17.52 0.55 -3.11
N THR A 362 -16.79 0.01 -4.10
CA THR A 362 -15.92 -1.16 -3.87
C THR A 362 -14.71 -0.76 -3.01
N VAL A 363 -14.57 -1.40 -1.85
CA VAL A 363 -13.39 -1.22 -0.97
C VAL A 363 -12.61 -2.54 -0.88
N ARG A 364 -11.29 -2.47 -1.00
CA ARG A 364 -10.35 -3.59 -0.88
C ARG A 364 -9.31 -3.29 0.18
N ASN A 365 -8.96 -4.24 1.03
CA ASN A 365 -7.95 -4.04 2.06
C ASN A 365 -6.61 -4.70 1.69
N GLN A 366 -5.54 -3.93 1.87
CA GLN A 366 -4.15 -4.34 1.76
C GLN A 366 -3.54 -4.31 3.16
N THR A 367 -3.33 -5.47 3.74
CA THR A 367 -2.65 -5.67 5.03
C THR A 367 -1.16 -5.88 4.79
N VAL A 368 -0.32 -5.41 5.69
CA VAL A 368 1.11 -5.79 5.76
C VAL A 368 1.30 -6.64 7.01
N LEU A 369 2.00 -7.76 6.86
CA LEU A 369 2.42 -8.64 7.93
C LEU A 369 3.54 -7.97 8.73
N LEU A 370 3.29 -7.73 10.01
CA LEU A 370 4.13 -6.94 10.90
C LEU A 370 4.31 -7.66 12.24
N LYS A 371 5.58 -7.76 12.67
CA LYS A 371 5.98 -8.44 13.89
C LYS A 371 5.46 -7.75 15.16
N GLY A 372 4.81 -8.53 16.04
CA GLY A 372 4.15 -8.04 17.24
C GLY A 372 2.95 -7.14 16.93
N VAL A 373 2.37 -7.27 15.74
CA VAL A 373 1.17 -6.52 15.33
C VAL A 373 0.12 -7.50 14.83
N ASN A 374 0.43 -8.34 13.86
CA ASN A 374 -0.53 -9.25 13.25
C ASN A 374 0.11 -10.55 12.74
N ASP A 375 1.22 -10.94 13.33
CA ASP A 375 2.06 -12.07 12.94
C ASP A 375 1.66 -13.42 13.55
N ASP A 376 0.50 -13.47 14.22
CA ASP A 376 -0.10 -14.70 14.72
C ASP A 376 -1.45 -15.03 14.04
N VAL A 377 -1.80 -16.32 14.04
CA VAL A 377 -2.99 -16.86 13.35
C VAL A 377 -4.27 -16.25 13.91
N ALA A 378 -4.37 -16.04 15.23
CA ALA A 378 -5.59 -15.55 15.86
C ALA A 378 -5.86 -14.09 15.46
N THR A 379 -4.86 -13.23 15.53
CA THR A 379 -4.96 -11.82 15.16
C THR A 379 -5.22 -11.65 13.66
N MET A 380 -4.48 -12.36 12.80
CA MET A 380 -4.68 -12.27 11.35
C MET A 380 -6.05 -12.82 10.93
N SER A 381 -6.51 -13.93 11.52
CA SER A 381 -7.85 -14.47 11.26
C SER A 381 -8.94 -13.50 11.69
N SER A 382 -8.78 -12.89 12.87
CA SER A 382 -9.71 -11.88 13.38
C SER A 382 -9.75 -10.65 12.47
N LEU A 383 -8.60 -10.18 12.00
CA LEU A 383 -8.50 -9.06 11.06
C LEU A 383 -9.23 -9.35 9.75
N ILE A 384 -8.94 -10.49 9.11
CA ILE A 384 -9.54 -10.86 7.83
C ILE A 384 -11.07 -10.96 7.96
N LYS A 385 -11.57 -11.63 9.01
CA LYS A 385 -13.01 -11.72 9.29
C LYS A 385 -13.62 -10.34 9.52
N THR A 386 -13.01 -9.54 10.39
CA THR A 386 -13.48 -8.18 10.70
C THR A 386 -13.57 -7.29 9.46
N VAL A 387 -12.58 -7.37 8.56
CA VAL A 387 -12.59 -6.66 7.28
C VAL A 387 -13.71 -7.18 6.38
N ALA A 388 -13.84 -8.49 6.24
CA ALA A 388 -14.88 -9.13 5.41
C ALA A 388 -16.30 -8.83 5.91
N ASP A 389 -16.54 -8.92 7.22
CA ASP A 389 -17.83 -8.66 7.87
C ASP A 389 -18.29 -7.20 7.72
N ASN A 390 -17.36 -6.30 7.39
CA ASN A 390 -17.64 -4.89 7.08
C ASN A 390 -17.65 -4.60 5.57
N ASN A 391 -17.93 -5.63 4.76
CA ASN A 391 -18.06 -5.54 3.29
C ASN A 391 -16.82 -5.00 2.57
N VAL A 392 -15.64 -5.15 3.18
CA VAL A 392 -14.36 -4.85 2.54
C VAL A 392 -13.75 -6.14 2.04
N ILE A 393 -13.31 -6.15 0.78
CA ILE A 393 -12.67 -7.33 0.18
C ILE A 393 -11.24 -7.45 0.73
N PRO A 394 -10.89 -8.51 1.49
CA PRO A 394 -9.50 -8.75 1.88
C PRO A 394 -8.71 -9.09 0.62
N TYR A 395 -7.81 -8.20 0.18
CA TYR A 395 -7.17 -8.31 -1.12
C TYR A 395 -5.78 -8.93 -1.04
N TYR A 396 -4.92 -8.34 -0.21
CA TYR A 396 -3.56 -8.83 0.01
C TYR A 396 -3.18 -8.80 1.48
N VAL A 397 -2.43 -9.82 1.90
CA VAL A 397 -1.53 -9.77 3.04
C VAL A 397 -0.11 -9.75 2.48
N TYR A 398 0.57 -8.61 2.59
CA TYR A 398 1.94 -8.44 2.12
C TYR A 398 2.93 -8.91 3.17
N GLN A 399 3.92 -9.70 2.77
CA GLN A 399 5.18 -9.80 3.48
C GLN A 399 5.80 -8.40 3.57
N ALA A 400 6.32 -8.02 4.74
CA ALA A 400 6.94 -6.71 4.91
C ALA A 400 8.16 -6.55 3.98
N ASP A 401 8.13 -5.48 3.18
CA ASP A 401 9.21 -5.10 2.26
C ASP A 401 10.52 -4.83 3.02
N MET A 402 11.63 -5.01 2.32
CA MET A 402 12.98 -4.66 2.81
C MET A 402 13.24 -3.16 2.74
N VAL A 403 12.36 -2.38 3.35
CA VAL A 403 12.58 -0.95 3.55
C VAL A 403 13.71 -0.78 4.54
N GLN A 404 14.58 0.20 4.32
CA GLN A 404 15.54 0.58 5.36
C GLN A 404 14.77 0.84 6.65
N TYR A 405 15.36 0.51 7.80
CA TYR A 405 14.93 1.06 9.09
C TYR A 405 13.61 0.50 9.66
N VAL A 406 13.17 -0.67 9.18
CA VAL A 406 11.92 -1.32 9.64
C VAL A 406 12.08 -2.80 9.96
N GLU A 407 13.32 -3.27 10.10
CA GLU A 407 13.62 -4.69 10.27
C GLU A 407 13.02 -5.30 11.54
N ASP A 408 12.82 -4.50 12.58
CA ASP A 408 12.16 -4.88 13.83
C ASP A 408 10.68 -5.24 13.64
N LEU A 409 10.04 -4.72 12.59
CA LEU A 409 8.67 -5.03 12.21
C LEU A 409 8.56 -6.16 11.18
N ARG A 410 9.68 -6.64 10.64
CA ARG A 410 9.67 -7.71 9.63
C ARG A 410 9.58 -9.09 10.28
N THR A 411 9.02 -10.03 9.53
CA THR A 411 8.93 -11.46 9.88
C THR A 411 9.72 -12.29 8.86
N PRO A 412 10.19 -13.51 9.22
CA PRO A 412 10.72 -14.43 8.23
C PRO A 412 9.62 -14.96 7.30
N LEU A 413 9.98 -15.39 6.08
CA LEU A 413 9.04 -15.93 5.09
C LEU A 413 8.24 -17.12 5.63
N SER A 414 8.85 -17.94 6.51
CA SER A 414 8.15 -19.03 7.20
C SER A 414 6.87 -18.57 7.92
N THR A 415 6.84 -17.34 8.46
CA THR A 415 5.68 -16.79 9.18
C THR A 415 4.48 -16.64 8.26
N ILE A 416 4.67 -15.99 7.10
CA ILE A 416 3.57 -15.76 6.16
C ILE A 416 3.04 -17.07 5.57
N LEU A 417 3.93 -18.03 5.32
CA LEU A 417 3.57 -19.38 4.83
C LEU A 417 2.76 -20.16 5.87
N GLN A 418 3.16 -20.10 7.14
CA GLN A 418 2.43 -20.72 8.24
C GLN A 418 1.06 -20.08 8.44
N LEU A 419 0.97 -18.75 8.44
CA LEU A 419 -0.30 -18.03 8.54
C LEU A 419 -1.25 -18.45 7.41
N GLU A 420 -0.78 -18.40 6.16
CA GLU A 420 -1.56 -18.79 4.99
C GLU A 420 -2.09 -20.23 5.12
N ARG A 421 -1.22 -21.16 5.51
CA ARG A 421 -1.57 -22.59 5.68
C ARG A 421 -2.69 -22.81 6.69
N HIS A 422 -2.67 -22.10 7.83
CA HIS A 422 -3.67 -22.28 8.89
C HIS A 422 -4.98 -21.55 8.58
N ILE A 423 -4.90 -20.39 7.91
CA ILE A 423 -6.08 -19.57 7.63
C ILE A 423 -6.85 -20.12 6.43
N ARG A 424 -6.16 -20.63 5.41
CA ARG A 424 -6.79 -21.12 4.19
C ARG A 424 -7.70 -22.32 4.48
N GLY A 425 -8.95 -22.22 4.05
CA GLY A 425 -10.00 -23.21 4.34
C GLY A 425 -10.78 -22.95 5.63
N SER A 426 -10.30 -22.06 6.51
CA SER A 426 -11.04 -21.64 7.72
C SER A 426 -11.98 -20.43 7.48
N ILE A 427 -11.81 -19.74 6.35
CA ILE A 427 -12.56 -18.56 5.92
C ILE A 427 -13.11 -18.82 4.52
N GLY A 428 -14.26 -18.23 4.19
CA GLY A 428 -14.85 -18.34 2.86
C GLY A 428 -13.86 -17.93 1.76
N GLY A 429 -13.73 -18.75 0.71
CA GLY A 429 -12.68 -18.58 -0.31
C GLY A 429 -12.71 -17.21 -0.99
N PHE A 430 -13.91 -16.65 -1.20
CA PHE A 430 -14.09 -15.33 -1.85
C PHE A 430 -13.67 -14.13 -0.98
N VAL A 431 -13.43 -14.35 0.32
CA VAL A 431 -12.92 -13.36 1.29
C VAL A 431 -11.57 -13.77 1.89
N THR A 432 -10.90 -14.78 1.31
CA THR A 432 -9.54 -15.13 1.70
C THR A 432 -8.54 -14.29 0.87
N PRO A 433 -7.68 -13.48 1.50
CA PRO A 433 -6.71 -12.65 0.78
C PRO A 433 -5.61 -13.50 0.17
N ASN A 434 -4.93 -12.95 -0.84
CA ASN A 434 -3.68 -13.53 -1.33
C ASN A 434 -2.53 -13.11 -0.39
N PHE A 435 -1.75 -14.08 0.07
CA PHE A 435 -0.53 -13.84 0.84
C PHE A 435 0.62 -13.68 -0.14
N VAL A 436 1.24 -12.50 -0.17
CA VAL A 436 2.16 -12.11 -1.25
C VAL A 436 3.46 -11.50 -0.76
N VAL A 437 4.50 -11.68 -1.56
CA VAL A 437 5.79 -10.99 -1.43
C VAL A 437 5.92 -10.04 -2.62
N ASP A 438 6.19 -8.76 -2.38
CA ASP A 438 6.59 -7.84 -3.45
C ASP A 438 8.10 -7.98 -3.68
N LEU A 439 8.48 -8.50 -4.85
CA LEU A 439 9.86 -8.90 -5.10
C LEU A 439 10.78 -7.68 -5.28
N PRO A 440 11.85 -7.57 -4.47
CA PRO A 440 12.84 -6.50 -4.60
C PRO A 440 13.42 -6.42 -6.01
N GLY A 441 13.77 -5.21 -6.46
CA GLY A 441 14.25 -5.02 -7.84
C GLY A 441 13.15 -5.07 -8.91
N GLY A 442 11.88 -5.06 -8.50
CA GLY A 442 10.72 -4.89 -9.38
C GLY A 442 10.35 -6.16 -10.14
N GLY A 443 10.38 -7.31 -9.45
CA GLY A 443 9.82 -8.58 -9.91
C GLY A 443 8.31 -8.69 -9.69
N GLY A 444 7.71 -7.69 -9.05
CA GLY A 444 6.28 -7.60 -8.81
C GLY A 444 5.80 -8.52 -7.67
N LYS A 445 4.49 -8.59 -7.52
CA LYS A 445 3.83 -9.30 -6.41
C LYS A 445 3.68 -10.76 -6.78
N ARG A 446 4.21 -11.65 -5.94
CA ARG A 446 4.12 -13.11 -6.09
C ARG A 446 3.45 -13.70 -4.87
N LEU A 447 2.75 -14.82 -5.06
CA LEU A 447 2.25 -15.58 -3.91
C LEU A 447 3.44 -16.01 -3.06
N ALA A 448 3.35 -15.86 -1.74
CA ALA A 448 4.42 -16.24 -0.84
C ALA A 448 4.77 -17.72 -1.02
N ALA A 449 3.75 -18.58 -1.15
CA ALA A 449 3.90 -20.01 -1.42
C ALA A 449 4.51 -20.37 -2.79
N SER A 450 4.72 -19.41 -3.71
CA SER A 450 5.34 -19.66 -5.01
C SER A 450 6.84 -19.37 -5.03
N TYR A 451 7.53 -19.54 -3.90
CA TYR A 451 8.99 -19.48 -3.84
C TYR A 451 9.62 -20.67 -4.58
N ASP A 452 10.78 -20.48 -5.20
CA ASP A 452 11.54 -21.53 -5.86
C ASP A 452 12.42 -22.28 -4.85
N THR A 453 13.10 -21.53 -3.98
CA THR A 453 13.87 -22.08 -2.85
C THR A 453 13.67 -21.23 -1.60
N TYR A 454 13.77 -21.84 -0.42
CA TYR A 454 13.79 -21.15 0.87
C TYR A 454 14.72 -21.89 1.82
N ASP A 455 15.75 -21.19 2.31
CA ASP A 455 16.69 -21.67 3.31
C ASP A 455 16.50 -20.89 4.62
N PRO A 456 15.94 -21.51 5.68
CA PRO A 456 15.68 -20.85 6.95
C PRO A 456 16.95 -20.61 7.79
N ILE A 457 18.10 -21.22 7.43
CA ILE A 457 19.37 -20.98 8.13
C ILE A 457 19.98 -19.66 7.65
N THR A 458 20.02 -19.46 6.34
CA THR A 458 20.53 -18.21 5.74
C THR A 458 19.46 -17.12 5.66
N GLY A 459 18.18 -17.48 5.79
CA GLY A 459 17.05 -16.59 5.58
C GLY A 459 16.78 -16.26 4.12
N ARG A 460 17.46 -16.91 3.18
CA ARG A 460 17.37 -16.59 1.75
C ARG A 460 16.22 -17.35 1.11
N SER A 461 15.35 -16.62 0.45
CA SER A 461 14.33 -17.18 -0.44
C SER A 461 14.49 -16.64 -1.85
N THR A 462 14.17 -17.49 -2.84
CA THR A 462 14.28 -17.13 -4.27
C THR A 462 12.95 -17.26 -4.98
N PHE A 463 12.75 -16.42 -6.00
CA PHE A 463 11.54 -16.37 -6.81
C PHE A 463 11.85 -16.04 -8.25
N THR A 464 11.04 -16.59 -9.15
CA THR A 464 11.06 -16.26 -10.58
C THR A 464 9.77 -15.55 -10.98
N ALA A 465 9.88 -14.52 -11.84
CA ALA A 465 8.74 -13.73 -12.33
C ALA A 465 8.66 -13.74 -13.87
N PRO A 466 8.14 -14.81 -14.50
CA PRO A 466 8.19 -14.99 -15.96
C PRO A 466 7.43 -13.92 -16.75
N ALA A 467 6.35 -13.37 -16.16
CA ALA A 467 5.53 -12.36 -16.81
C ALA A 467 6.15 -10.94 -16.78
N VAL A 468 7.24 -10.74 -16.03
CA VAL A 468 7.89 -9.44 -15.93
C VAL A 468 8.99 -9.37 -16.98
N THR A 469 8.65 -8.85 -18.16
CA THR A 469 9.55 -8.68 -19.30
C THR A 469 10.16 -7.27 -19.33
N GLY A 470 11.35 -7.13 -19.91
CA GLY A 470 12.08 -5.85 -20.00
C GLY A 470 13.58 -5.98 -19.76
N LYS A 471 14.32 -4.86 -19.88
CA LYS A 471 15.79 -4.83 -19.78
C LYS A 471 16.30 -5.61 -18.56
N ASN A 472 16.93 -6.76 -18.80
CA ASN A 472 17.54 -7.64 -17.81
C ASN A 472 16.58 -8.20 -16.74
N LYS A 473 15.29 -8.43 -17.08
CA LYS A 473 14.30 -9.03 -16.17
C LYS A 473 13.88 -10.46 -16.54
N GLU A 474 14.10 -10.87 -17.78
CA GLU A 474 13.80 -12.24 -18.23
C GLU A 474 14.65 -13.26 -17.47
N ASN A 475 14.01 -14.31 -16.94
CA ASN A 475 14.62 -15.38 -16.15
C ASN A 475 15.47 -14.89 -14.96
N ARG A 476 15.19 -13.67 -14.47
CA ARG A 476 15.86 -13.14 -13.30
C ARG A 476 15.36 -13.86 -12.05
N VAL A 477 16.30 -14.36 -11.27
CA VAL A 477 16.05 -14.82 -9.90
C VAL A 477 16.01 -13.60 -8.99
N TYR A 478 14.92 -13.46 -8.27
CA TYR A 478 14.69 -12.44 -7.26
C TYR A 478 14.88 -13.04 -5.89
N GLU A 479 15.40 -12.25 -4.96
CA GLU A 479 15.70 -12.71 -3.61
C GLU A 479 14.92 -11.91 -2.58
N TYR A 480 14.45 -12.61 -1.54
CA TYR A 480 13.97 -12.01 -0.31
C TYR A 480 14.75 -12.61 0.86
N TRP A 481 15.13 -11.76 1.80
CA TRP A 481 16.01 -12.10 2.91
C TRP A 481 15.30 -11.90 4.23
N ASP A 482 15.14 -12.94 5.03
CA ASP A 482 14.54 -12.87 6.36
C ASP A 482 15.28 -11.88 7.28
N PRO A 483 14.60 -11.28 8.28
CA PRO A 483 15.26 -10.35 9.19
C PRO A 483 16.29 -11.07 10.07
N LEU A 484 17.41 -10.40 10.35
CA LEU A 484 18.58 -10.96 11.04
C LEU A 484 18.24 -11.55 12.41
N HIS A 485 17.33 -10.90 13.13
CA HIS A 485 16.91 -11.34 14.45
C HIS A 485 16.13 -12.68 14.44
N SER A 486 15.66 -13.13 13.26
CA SER A 486 14.96 -14.41 13.09
C SER A 486 15.90 -15.56 12.70
N LEU A 487 17.15 -15.25 12.35
CA LEU A 487 18.12 -16.25 11.94
C LEU A 487 18.71 -16.95 13.17
N PRO A 488 19.15 -18.22 13.03
CA PRO A 488 19.92 -18.87 14.08
C PRO A 488 21.12 -18.00 14.47
N LYS A 489 21.34 -17.79 15.78
CA LYS A 489 22.57 -17.15 16.25
C LYS A 489 23.75 -17.95 15.70
N SER A 490 24.67 -17.29 15.00
CA SER A 490 25.89 -17.96 14.54
C SER A 490 26.54 -18.61 15.74
N THR A 491 26.63 -19.94 15.75
CA THR A 491 27.54 -20.65 16.65
C THR A 491 28.94 -20.26 16.19
N SER A 492 29.45 -19.12 16.67
CA SER A 492 30.87 -18.85 16.62
C SER A 492 31.50 -19.95 17.46
N SER A 493 32.06 -20.94 16.77
CA SER A 493 33.11 -21.79 17.31
C SER A 493 34.12 -20.89 18.02
N SER A 494 34.29 -21.20 19.30
CA SER A 494 35.34 -20.78 20.24
C SER A 494 36.66 -20.36 19.61
#